data_AF-A0A2J6T5N5-F1
#
_entry.id   AF-A0A2J6T5N5-F1
#
_cell.length_a   1.000
_cell.length_b   1.000
_cell.length_c   1.000
_cell.angle_alpha   90.00
_cell.angle_beta   90.00
_cell.angle_gamma   90.00
#
_symmetry.space_group_name_H-M   'P 1'
#
loop_
_entity.id
_entity.type
_entity.pdbx_description
1 polymer ?
#
loop_
_entity_poly.entity_id
_entity_poly.type
_entity_poly.pdbx_seq_one_letter_code
_entity_poly.pdbx_strand_id
1 'polypeptide(L)' 'MNSYLPPDPYKLLGVARDAKLAEIRSAHRKSVLKCHPDKVQDAALKAVKQDEFQKVQQAYELLSDDAKRQQYD' A
#
# COMPACT_ATOMS: atom_id res chain seq x y z
N MET A 1 19.04 15.33 -5.55
CA MET A 1 18.52 15.16 -4.17
C MET A 1 17.63 13.94 -4.15
N ASN A 2 18.22 12.73 -4.15
CA ASN A 2 17.46 11.50 -4.09
C ASN A 2 17.55 10.97 -2.67
N SER A 3 16.58 11.36 -1.86
CA SER A 3 16.41 10.85 -0.50
C SER A 3 16.07 9.36 -0.59
N TYR A 4 17.08 8.53 -0.35
CA TYR A 4 16.93 7.11 -0.09
C TYR A 4 16.45 6.98 1.36
N LEU A 5 15.13 7.07 1.55
CA LEU A 5 14.45 6.85 2.83
C LEU A 5 13.44 5.69 2.66
N PRO A 6 13.15 4.95 3.76
CA PRO A 6 12.47 3.65 3.78
C PRO A 6 11.08 3.68 3.13
N PRO A 7 10.51 2.51 2.74
CA PRO A 7 9.61 2.38 1.59
C PRO A 7 8.44 3.36 1.66
N ASP A 8 8.45 4.34 0.74
CA ASP A 8 7.38 5.32 0.54
C ASP A 8 6.02 4.60 0.56
N PRO A 9 5.15 4.83 1.55
CA PRO A 9 3.82 4.25 1.59
C PRO A 9 3.01 4.68 0.36
N TYR A 10 3.30 5.88 -0.15
CA TYR A 10 2.80 6.39 -1.42
C TYR A 10 3.20 5.50 -2.60
N LYS A 11 4.49 5.13 -2.74
CA LYS A 11 4.93 4.20 -3.80
C LYS A 11 4.40 2.79 -3.62
N LEU A 12 4.28 2.31 -2.37
CA LEU A 12 3.69 1.00 -2.06
C LEU A 12 2.23 0.91 -2.50
N LEU A 13 1.44 1.96 -2.28
CA LEU A 13 0.07 2.08 -2.79
C LEU A 13 0.02 2.45 -4.28
N GLY A 14 1.14 2.88 -4.87
CA GLY A 14 1.19 3.37 -6.24
C GLY A 14 0.44 4.70 -6.44
N VAL A 15 0.40 5.52 -5.39
CA VAL A 15 -0.25 6.83 -5.37
C VAL A 15 0.81 7.93 -5.22
N ALA A 16 0.48 9.15 -5.64
CA ALA A 16 1.39 10.29 -5.49
C ALA A 16 1.40 10.81 -4.04
N ARG A 17 2.43 11.58 -3.64
CA ARG A 17 2.55 12.14 -2.27
C ARG A 17 1.44 13.13 -1.93
N ASP A 18 0.89 13.78 -2.94
CA ASP A 18 -0.27 14.68 -2.88
C ASP A 18 -1.62 13.95 -3.00
N ALA A 19 -1.60 12.62 -3.10
CA ALA A 19 -2.82 11.83 -3.24
C ALA A 19 -3.76 12.06 -2.06
N LYS A 20 -5.06 12.13 -2.38
CA LYS A 20 -6.11 12.29 -1.37
C LYS A 20 -6.46 10.95 -0.73
N LEU A 21 -7.04 11.00 0.47
CA LEU A 21 -7.55 9.82 1.18
C LEU A 21 -8.44 8.93 0.30
N ALA A 22 -9.22 9.54 -0.59
CA ALA A 22 -10.07 8.84 -1.55
C ALA A 22 -9.26 8.00 -2.56
N GLU A 23 -8.13 8.51 -3.05
CA GLU A 23 -7.23 7.80 -3.95
C GLU A 23 -6.48 6.69 -3.22
N ILE A 24 -6.00 6.95 -2.00
CA ILE A 24 -5.39 5.95 -1.12
C ILE A 24 -6.35 4.78 -0.87
N ARG A 25 -7.61 5.05 -0.54
CA ARG A 25 -8.67 4.02 -0.39
C ARG A 25 -8.94 3.26 -1.69
N SER A 26 -8.95 3.95 -2.83
CA SER A 26 -9.20 3.34 -4.13
C SER A 26 -8.04 2.42 -4.56
N ALA A 27 -6.81 2.88 -4.38
CA ALA A 27 -5.59 2.12 -4.64
C ALA A 27 -5.49 0.90 -3.73
N HIS A 28 -5.78 1.06 -2.43
CA HIS A 28 -5.89 -0.04 -1.48
C HIS A 28 -6.86 -1.11 -1.98
N ARG A 29 -8.11 -0.75 -2.28
CA ARG A 29 -9.12 -1.69 -2.80
C ARG A 29 -8.66 -2.42 -4.06
N LYS A 30 -8.03 -1.71 -5.01
CA LYS A 30 -7.48 -2.31 -6.23
C LYS A 30 -6.35 -3.30 -5.93
N SER A 31 -5.48 -2.98 -4.99
CA SER A 31 -4.39 -3.87 -4.56
C SER A 31 -4.91 -5.11 -3.83
N VAL A 32 -5.93 -4.98 -2.99
CA VAL A 32 -6.59 -6.14 -2.35
C VAL A 32 -7.23 -7.06 -3.39
N LEU A 33 -7.93 -6.50 -4.37
CA LEU A 33 -8.52 -7.27 -5.47
C LEU A 33 -7.46 -7.97 -6.33
N LYS A 34 -6.30 -7.34 -6.55
CA LYS A 34 -5.16 -7.97 -7.22
C LYS A 34 -4.50 -9.04 -6.36
N CYS A 35 -4.55 -8.91 -5.03
CA CYS A 35 -3.97 -9.85 -4.08
C CYS A 35 -4.91 -10.99 -3.68
N HIS A 36 -6.10 -11.08 -4.28
CA HIS A 36 -7.13 -12.00 -3.85
C HIS A 36 -6.69 -13.48 -4.03
N PRO A 37 -6.71 -14.29 -2.95
CA PRO A 37 -6.18 -15.65 -2.95
C PRO A 37 -6.99 -16.61 -3.83
N ASP A 38 -8.23 -16.25 -4.17
CA ASP A 38 -9.10 -17.04 -5.07
C ASP A 38 -8.56 -17.14 -6.49
N LYS A 39 -7.73 -16.19 -6.93
CA LYS A 39 -6.98 -16.29 -8.20
C LYS A 39 -5.61 -16.95 -8.04
N VAL A 40 -5.20 -17.27 -6.82
CA VAL A 40 -3.85 -17.72 -6.49
C VAL A 40 -3.91 -19.19 -6.09
N GLN A 41 -3.78 -20.06 -7.09
CA GLN A 41 -3.72 -21.51 -6.89
C GLN A 41 -2.34 -21.96 -6.37
N ASP A 42 -1.32 -21.11 -6.52
CA ASP A 42 0.07 -21.40 -6.18
C ASP A 42 0.43 -20.95 -4.75
N ALA A 43 0.97 -21.86 -3.94
CA ALA A 43 1.36 -21.58 -2.56
C ALA A 43 2.46 -20.51 -2.46
N ALA A 44 3.40 -20.50 -3.41
CA ALA A 44 4.46 -19.50 -3.47
C ALA A 44 3.90 -18.09 -3.78
N LEU A 45 2.97 -17.99 -4.73
CA LEU A 45 2.29 -16.73 -5.01
C LEU A 45 1.44 -16.26 -3.82
N LYS A 46 0.85 -17.19 -3.06
CA LYS A 46 0.03 -16.84 -1.89
C LYS A 46 0.84 -16.09 -0.84
N ALA A 47 2.08 -16.53 -0.58
CA ALA A 47 3.01 -15.85 0.32
C ALA A 47 3.40 -14.46 -0.20
N VAL A 48 3.73 -14.32 -1.49
CA VAL A 48 4.05 -13.03 -2.11
C VAL A 48 2.87 -12.06 -2.03
N LYS A 49 1.66 -12.54 -2.31
CA LYS A 49 0.42 -11.75 -2.27
C LYS A 49 0.07 -11.30 -0.86
N GLN A 50 0.32 -12.15 0.13
CA GLN A 50 0.13 -11.81 1.54
C GLN A 50 1.13 -10.76 2.01
N ASP A 51 2.40 -10.86 1.57
CA ASP A 51 3.44 -9.87 1.87
C ASP A 51 3.14 -8.51 1.20
N GLU A 52 2.74 -8.51 -0.08
CA GLU A 52 2.26 -7.30 -0.77
C GLU A 52 1.04 -6.69 -0.06
N PHE A 53 0.07 -7.52 0.32
CA PHE A 53 -1.12 -7.07 1.05
C PHE A 53 -0.73 -6.42 2.38
N GLN A 54 0.14 -7.05 3.18
CA GLN A 54 0.60 -6.46 4.45
C GLN A 54 1.28 -5.11 4.24
N LYS A 55 2.16 -4.97 3.24
CA LYS A 55 2.81 -3.69 2.93
C LYS A 55 1.81 -2.62 2.51
N VAL A 56 0.85 -2.97 1.66
CA VAL A 56 -0.23 -2.07 1.24
C VAL A 56 -1.13 -1.68 2.43
N GLN A 57 -1.38 -2.61 3.34
CA GLN A 57 -2.18 -2.36 4.54
C GLN A 57 -1.48 -1.37 5.47
N GLN A 58 -0.19 -1.56 5.73
CA GLN A 58 0.62 -0.65 6.55
C GLN A 58 0.70 0.74 5.92
N ALA A 59 0.94 0.81 4.62
CA ALA A 59 0.96 2.07 3.87
C ALA A 59 -0.40 2.77 3.94
N TYR A 60 -1.50 2.03 3.78
CA TYR A 60 -2.85 2.56 3.93
C TYR A 60 -3.09 3.07 5.34
N GLU A 61 -2.72 2.31 6.38
CA GLU A 61 -2.95 2.70 7.76
C GLU A 61 -2.21 3.98 8.14
N LEU A 62 -0.98 4.15 7.63
CA LEU A 62 -0.19 5.36 7.81
C LEU A 62 -0.78 6.57 7.07
N LEU A 63 -1.21 6.38 5.82
CA LEU A 63 -1.73 7.47 4.98
C LEU A 63 -3.22 7.76 5.17
N SER A 64 -3.97 6.81 5.75
CA SER A 64 -5.41 6.95 6.04
C SER A 64 -5.70 7.81 7.27
N ASP A 65 -4.67 8.06 8.08
CA ASP A 65 -4.73 8.87 9.28
C ASP A 65 -3.90 10.13 9.03
N ASP A 66 -4.55 11.28 8.95
CA ASP A 66 -3.89 12.56 8.70
C ASP A 66 -2.82 12.88 9.76
N ALA A 67 -2.99 12.42 11.00
CA ALA A 67 -1.99 12.62 12.05
C ALA A 67 -0.74 11.76 11.82
N LYS A 68 -0.91 10.49 11.43
CA LYS A 68 0.21 9.61 11.09
C LYS A 68 0.90 10.06 9.80
N ARG A 69 0.13 10.51 8.82
CA ARG A 69 0.64 11.08 7.57
C ARG A 69 1.49 12.33 7.84
N GLN A 70 1.01 13.25 8.68
CA GLN A 70 1.78 14.44 9.07
C GLN A 70 3.04 14.11 9.88
N GLN A 71 3.04 13.03 10.67
CA GLN A 71 4.27 12.58 11.35
C GLN A 71 5.28 11.94 10.40
N TYR A 72 4.82 11.44 9.25
CA TYR A 72 5.65 10.76 8.27
C TYR A 72 6.19 11.69 7.16
N ASP A 73 5.37 12.62 6.66
CA ASP A 73 5.76 13.63 5.66
C ASP A 73 6.72 14.69 6.22
#